data_AF-A0A081CQS1-F1
#
_entry.id   AF-A0A081CQS1-F1
#
_cell.length_a   1.000
_cell.length_b   1.000
_cell.length_c   1.000
_cell.angle_alpha   90.00
_cell.angle_beta   90.00
_cell.angle_gamma   90.00
#
_symmetry.space_group_name_H-M   'P 1'
#
loop_
_entity.id
_entity.type
_entity.pdbx_description
1 polymer ?
#
loop_
_entity_poly.entity_id
_entity_poly.type
_entity_poly.pdbx_seq_one_letter_code
_entity_poly.pdbx_strand_id
1 'polypeptide(L)'
;MITVYFWAPDMSANNIGHISLTIGTGQAKGLERYVSWWPGHGDKKWLVGKPISSRTYEGDVKAEGGPPTATVSISGLDEAKMKRAWENMLANNPRYLVYRKNCAWTVKSILDVGTGYDLMSAHLDFINLRLTGGVWTPRTVFEYAKLVKHRYNSNAQRSAQVPSDAYGLRLS
;
A
#
# COMPACT_ATOMS: atom_id res chain seq x y z
N MET A 1 6.40 8.54 7.48
CA MET A 1 5.91 8.60 6.10
C MET A 1 5.89 7.19 5.51
N ILE A 2 5.04 6.92 4.54
CA ILE A 2 5.10 5.72 3.71
C ILE A 2 5.35 6.09 2.24
N THR A 3 5.87 5.15 1.45
CA THR A 3 5.98 5.27 -0.01
C THR A 3 5.44 4.01 -0.67
N VAL A 4 4.49 4.17 -1.58
CA VAL A 4 3.96 3.09 -2.42
C VAL A 4 4.64 3.17 -3.78
N TYR A 5 5.08 2.03 -4.29
CA TYR A 5 5.75 1.88 -5.58
C TYR A 5 4.88 1.05 -6.52
N PHE A 6 4.73 1.50 -7.77
CA PHE A 6 3.90 0.85 -8.77
C PHE A 6 4.71 0.57 -10.04
N TRP A 7 4.69 -0.68 -10.48
CA TRP A 7 5.16 -1.12 -11.78
C TRP A 7 3.95 -1.45 -12.66
N ALA A 8 3.88 -0.79 -13.81
CA ALA A 8 2.79 -0.99 -14.76
C ALA A 8 2.82 -2.40 -15.36
N PRO A 9 1.65 -3.00 -15.66
CA PRO A 9 1.60 -4.25 -16.38
C PRO A 9 2.23 -4.10 -17.77
N ASP A 10 3.02 -5.09 -18.16
CA ASP A 10 3.53 -5.26 -19.50
C ASP A 10 2.99 -6.56 -20.07
N MET A 11 1.91 -6.43 -20.85
CA MET A 11 1.24 -7.56 -21.49
C MET A 11 2.13 -8.24 -22.54
N SER A 12 3.09 -7.52 -23.13
CA SER A 12 4.02 -8.09 -24.12
C SER A 12 5.03 -9.04 -23.45
N ALA A 13 5.35 -8.79 -22.18
CA ALA A 13 6.22 -9.62 -21.34
C ALA A 13 5.43 -10.58 -20.42
N ASN A 14 4.11 -10.69 -20.58
CA ASN A 14 3.22 -11.46 -19.70
C ASN A 14 3.34 -11.06 -18.21
N ASN A 15 3.64 -9.79 -17.94
CA ASN A 15 3.77 -9.19 -16.62
C ASN A 15 2.47 -8.47 -16.23
N ILE A 16 1.84 -8.90 -15.14
CA ILE A 16 0.59 -8.32 -14.63
C ILE A 16 0.79 -7.03 -13.82
N GLY A 17 2.03 -6.57 -13.72
CA GLY A 17 2.45 -5.44 -12.91
C GLY A 17 2.63 -5.82 -11.45
N HIS A 18 3.20 -4.88 -10.68
CA HIS A 18 3.50 -5.09 -9.28
C HIS A 18 3.29 -3.83 -8.46
N ILE A 19 3.02 -4.03 -7.18
CA ILE A 19 2.90 -2.94 -6.23
C ILE A 19 3.54 -3.34 -4.91
N SER A 20 4.30 -2.42 -4.35
CA SER A 20 4.96 -2.58 -3.06
C SER A 20 4.88 -1.31 -2.23
N LEU A 21 5.29 -1.40 -0.97
CA LEU A 21 5.17 -0.33 0.00
C LEU A 21 6.40 -0.33 0.91
N THR A 22 6.99 0.84 1.16
CA THR A 22 7.91 1.09 2.27
C THR A 22 7.17 1.83 3.36
N ILE A 23 7.16 1.28 4.58
CA ILE A 23 6.66 1.94 5.78
C ILE A 23 7.83 2.56 6.54
N GLY A 24 7.71 3.83 6.91
CA GLY A 24 8.75 4.55 7.63
C GLY A 24 9.78 5.22 6.72
N THR A 25 9.48 5.50 5.45
CA THR A 25 10.42 6.10 4.50
C THR A 25 11.15 7.31 5.08
N GLY A 26 12.48 7.29 5.04
CA GLY A 26 13.34 8.34 5.57
C GLY A 26 13.69 8.18 7.05
N GLN A 27 13.22 7.13 7.72
CA GLN A 27 13.67 6.75 9.07
C GLN A 27 15.04 6.08 9.02
N ALA A 28 15.73 6.03 10.16
CA ALA A 28 17.01 5.34 10.27
C ALA A 28 16.92 3.88 9.81
N LYS A 29 18.02 3.38 9.24
CA LYS A 29 18.14 2.00 8.76
C LYS A 29 17.75 1.02 9.88
N GLY A 30 16.83 0.11 9.59
CA GLY A 30 16.29 -0.86 10.56
C GLY A 30 14.91 -0.49 11.13
N LEU A 31 14.47 0.76 11.01
CA LEU A 31 13.10 1.19 11.36
C LEU A 31 12.14 1.08 10.18
N GLU A 32 12.66 1.13 8.96
CA GLU A 32 11.88 0.92 7.75
C GLU A 32 11.41 -0.53 7.62
N ARG A 33 10.23 -0.71 7.02
CA ARG A 33 9.70 -2.03 6.66
C ARG A 33 9.29 -2.00 5.20
N TYR A 34 9.92 -2.84 4.39
CA TYR A 34 9.53 -3.07 3.02
C TYR A 34 8.47 -4.17 2.96
N VAL A 35 7.39 -3.90 2.25
CA VAL A 35 6.23 -4.76 2.07
C VAL A 35 6.15 -5.08 0.58
N SER A 36 6.34 -6.35 0.27
CA SER A 36 6.18 -6.88 -1.08
C SER A 36 5.81 -8.35 -0.98
N TRP A 37 4.84 -8.79 -1.78
CA TRP A 37 4.28 -10.14 -1.70
C TRP A 37 4.28 -10.80 -3.08
N TRP A 38 5.28 -11.64 -3.32
CA TRP A 38 5.45 -12.37 -4.56
C TRP A 38 5.08 -13.84 -4.40
N PRO A 39 4.61 -14.52 -5.47
CA PRO A 39 4.54 -15.98 -5.48
C PRO A 39 5.96 -16.55 -5.37
N GLY A 40 6.17 -17.53 -4.48
CA GLY A 40 7.45 -18.23 -4.36
C GLY A 40 7.69 -19.21 -5.50
N HIS A 41 8.95 -19.57 -5.69
CA HIS A 41 9.36 -20.61 -6.63
C HIS A 41 9.07 -21.99 -6.02
N GLY A 42 8.25 -22.80 -6.70
CA GLY A 42 8.08 -24.21 -6.31
C GLY A 42 6.75 -24.84 -6.68
N ASP A 43 5.67 -24.07 -6.78
CA ASP A 43 4.37 -24.63 -7.15
C ASP A 43 4.07 -24.31 -8.61
N LYS A 44 3.84 -25.36 -9.41
CA LYS A 44 3.48 -25.32 -10.85
C LYS A 44 2.13 -24.63 -11.13
N LYS A 45 1.67 -23.76 -10.25
CA LYS A 45 0.43 -22.99 -10.37
C LYS A 45 0.74 -21.57 -9.95
N TRP A 46 0.95 -20.69 -10.93
CA TRP A 46 0.94 -19.24 -10.79
C TRP A 46 -0.21 -18.70 -9.92
N LEU A 47 -1.28 -19.48 -9.75
CA LEU A 47 -2.47 -19.25 -8.94
C LEU A 47 -2.28 -19.34 -7.41
N VAL A 48 -1.39 -20.20 -6.89
CA VAL A 48 -1.26 -20.51 -5.45
C VAL A 48 0.18 -20.88 -5.11
N GLY A 49 0.74 -20.34 -4.02
CA GLY A 49 2.06 -20.76 -3.56
C GLY A 49 2.45 -20.24 -2.18
N LYS A 50 3.62 -20.64 -1.69
CA LYS A 50 4.27 -19.98 -0.54
C LYS A 50 4.86 -18.64 -1.00
N PRO A 51 4.58 -17.52 -0.35
CA PRO A 51 5.08 -16.22 -0.75
C PRO A 51 6.55 -16.05 -0.37
N ILE A 52 7.25 -15.19 -1.10
CA ILE A 52 8.60 -14.76 -0.75
C ILE A 52 8.48 -13.65 0.31
N SER A 53 8.77 -13.99 1.56
CA SER A 53 8.59 -13.11 2.73
C SER A 53 9.70 -12.08 2.95
N SER A 54 10.87 -12.25 2.32
CA SER A 54 12.09 -11.44 2.55
C SER A 54 12.50 -10.58 1.34
N ARG A 55 11.51 -10.03 0.62
CA ARG A 55 11.79 -9.16 -0.52
C ARG A 55 12.37 -7.81 -0.09
N THR A 56 13.17 -7.22 -0.98
CA THR A 56 13.70 -5.86 -0.85
C THR A 56 13.28 -5.02 -2.06
N TYR A 57 13.37 -3.69 -1.93
CA TYR A 57 13.10 -2.78 -3.04
C TYR A 57 13.99 -3.07 -4.25
N GLU A 58 15.29 -3.29 -4.02
CA GLU A 58 16.25 -3.59 -5.07
C GLU A 58 15.94 -4.94 -5.74
N GLY A 59 15.46 -5.91 -4.96
CA GLY A 59 15.03 -7.20 -5.47
C GLY A 59 13.80 -7.09 -6.39
N ASP A 60 12.87 -6.19 -6.09
CA ASP A 60 11.70 -5.93 -6.93
C ASP A 60 12.07 -5.14 -8.17
N VAL A 61 12.92 -4.11 -8.07
CA VAL A 61 13.46 -3.38 -9.23
C VAL A 61 14.13 -4.34 -10.21
N LYS A 62 14.94 -5.28 -9.70
CA LYS A 62 15.60 -6.29 -10.53
C LYS A 62 14.59 -7.27 -11.16
N ALA A 63 13.60 -7.72 -10.39
CA ALA A 63 12.60 -8.68 -10.87
C ALA A 63 11.67 -8.08 -11.92
N GLU A 64 11.34 -6.80 -11.81
CA GLU A 64 10.51 -6.04 -12.74
C GLU A 64 11.29 -5.47 -13.94
N GLY A 65 12.62 -5.67 -13.97
CA GLY A 65 13.47 -5.20 -15.05
C GLY A 65 13.72 -3.68 -15.07
N GLY A 66 13.35 -2.96 -14.00
CA GLY A 66 13.51 -1.51 -13.94
C GLY A 66 12.90 -0.83 -12.71
N PRO A 67 13.09 0.49 -12.57
CA PRO A 67 12.49 1.27 -11.49
C PRO A 67 10.95 1.29 -11.60
N PRO A 68 10.25 1.61 -10.51
CA PRO A 68 8.79 1.75 -10.53
C PRO A 68 8.35 2.76 -11.58
N THR A 69 7.27 2.44 -12.29
CA THR A 69 6.61 3.36 -13.23
C THR A 69 6.09 4.61 -12.53
N ALA A 70 5.60 4.48 -11.29
CA ALA A 70 5.15 5.61 -10.50
C ALA A 70 5.31 5.34 -8.99
N THR A 71 5.38 6.42 -8.20
CA THR A 71 5.47 6.36 -6.75
C THR A 71 4.50 7.35 -6.10
N VAL A 72 4.03 7.03 -4.89
CA VAL A 72 3.22 7.94 -4.09
C VAL A 72 3.63 7.88 -2.62
N SER A 73 4.09 9.01 -2.08
CA SER A 73 4.42 9.14 -0.65
C SER A 73 3.29 9.78 0.13
N ILE A 74 2.98 9.19 1.30
CA ILE A 74 1.85 9.56 2.16
C ILE A 74 2.35 9.73 3.60
N SER A 75 1.95 10.84 4.24
CA SER A 75 2.29 11.15 5.63
C SER A 75 1.02 11.16 6.49
N GLY A 76 1.19 10.96 7.80
CA GLY A 76 0.09 11.01 8.77
C GLY A 76 -0.69 9.71 8.98
N LEU A 77 -0.28 8.60 8.34
CA LEU A 77 -0.85 7.27 8.61
C LEU A 77 -0.27 6.65 9.88
N ASP A 78 -1.00 5.70 10.48
CA ASP A 78 -0.54 4.94 11.65
C ASP A 78 0.49 3.87 11.26
N GLU A 79 1.74 4.29 11.08
CA GLU A 79 2.84 3.41 10.67
C GLU A 79 3.06 2.23 11.62
N ALA A 80 2.82 2.43 12.92
CA ALA A 80 3.01 1.37 13.91
C ALA A 80 2.00 0.23 13.70
N LYS A 81 0.72 0.55 13.48
CA LYS A 81 -0.28 -0.45 13.12
C LYS A 81 0.01 -1.11 11.78
N MET A 82 0.47 -0.36 10.79
CA MET A 82 0.86 -0.90 9.48
C MET A 82 1.98 -1.93 9.59
N LYS A 83 3.05 -1.64 10.35
CA LYS A 83 4.17 -2.57 10.60
C LYS A 83 3.69 -3.84 11.32
N ARG A 84 2.85 -3.71 12.35
CA ARG A 84 2.26 -4.86 13.06
C ARG A 84 1.37 -5.71 12.16
N ALA A 85 0.56 -5.09 11.31
CA ALA A 85 -0.29 -5.80 10.36
C ALA A 85 0.55 -6.63 9.37
N TRP A 86 1.65 -6.05 8.88
CA TRP A 86 2.59 -6.76 8.02
C TRP A 86 3.23 -7.97 8.71
N GLU A 87 3.74 -7.79 9.93
CA GLU A 87 4.33 -8.88 10.73
C GLU A 87 3.30 -9.99 11.01
N ASN A 88 2.04 -9.60 11.29
CA ASN A 88 0.95 -10.54 11.48
C ASN A 88 0.60 -11.35 10.22
N MET A 89 0.66 -10.73 9.03
CA MET A 89 0.47 -11.42 7.75
C MET A 89 1.57 -12.44 7.48
N LEU A 90 2.82 -12.11 7.85
CA LEU A 90 3.95 -13.02 7.72
C LEU A 90 3.85 -14.21 8.69
N ALA A 91 3.39 -13.97 9.92
CA ALA A 91 3.26 -15.00 10.95
C ALA A 91 2.07 -15.97 10.70
N ASN A 92 0.94 -15.46 10.21
CA ASN A 92 -0.31 -16.23 10.12
C ASN A 92 -0.58 -16.83 8.73
N ASN A 93 0.01 -18.00 8.48
CA ASN A 93 -0.20 -18.83 7.28
C ASN A 93 0.00 -18.03 5.98
N PRO A 94 1.26 -17.64 5.68
CA PRO A 94 1.60 -16.87 4.49
C PRO A 94 1.35 -17.76 3.26
N ARG A 95 0.17 -17.63 2.67
CA ARG A 95 -0.20 -18.26 1.40
C ARG A 95 -0.45 -17.16 0.40
N TYR A 96 0.22 -17.25 -0.74
CA TYR A 96 -0.04 -16.45 -1.91
C TYR A 96 -1.26 -17.03 -2.64
N LEU A 97 -2.25 -16.20 -2.97
CA LEU A 97 -3.26 -16.51 -3.99
C LEU A 97 -3.36 -15.32 -4.94
N VAL A 98 -3.42 -15.59 -6.24
CA VAL A 98 -3.48 -14.52 -7.27
C VAL A 98 -4.68 -13.59 -7.07
N TYR A 99 -5.83 -14.15 -6.64
CA TYR A 99 -7.06 -13.39 -6.47
C TYR A 99 -7.21 -12.77 -5.06
N ARG A 100 -6.50 -13.30 -4.06
CA ARG A 100 -6.54 -12.85 -2.65
C ARG A 100 -5.20 -13.14 -1.98
N LYS A 101 -4.61 -12.17 -1.27
CA LYS A 101 -3.23 -12.29 -0.73
C LYS A 101 -2.16 -12.32 -1.82
N ASN A 102 -2.31 -11.44 -2.81
CA ASN A 102 -1.28 -11.04 -3.77
C ASN A 102 -0.63 -9.70 -3.32
N CYS A 103 0.31 -9.15 -4.08
CA CYS A 103 0.96 -7.87 -3.77
C CYS A 103 -0.04 -6.71 -3.56
N ALA A 104 -1.03 -6.59 -4.46
CA ALA A 104 -2.06 -5.56 -4.39
C ALA A 104 -2.93 -5.67 -3.14
N TRP A 105 -3.47 -6.86 -2.86
CA TRP A 105 -4.29 -7.10 -1.67
C TRP A 105 -3.51 -6.83 -0.38
N THR A 106 -2.24 -7.21 -0.33
CA THR A 106 -1.37 -6.97 0.83
C THR A 106 -1.16 -5.47 1.05
N VAL A 107 -0.77 -4.72 0.01
CA VAL A 107 -0.58 -3.26 0.11
C VAL A 107 -1.89 -2.58 0.50
N LYS A 108 -3.01 -2.95 -0.12
CA LYS A 108 -4.34 -2.42 0.22
C LYS A 108 -4.70 -2.67 1.68
N SER A 109 -4.53 -3.89 2.17
CA SER A 109 -4.87 -4.26 3.55
C SER A 109 -4.02 -3.49 4.56
N ILE A 110 -2.75 -3.22 4.24
CA ILE A 110 -1.88 -2.42 5.10
C ILE A 110 -2.28 -0.93 5.05
N LEU A 111 -2.63 -0.39 3.88
CA LEU A 111 -3.14 0.99 3.75
C LEU A 111 -4.41 1.18 4.58
N ASP A 112 -5.36 0.25 4.50
CA ASP A 112 -6.59 0.26 5.29
C ASP A 112 -6.33 0.31 6.80
N VAL A 113 -5.38 -0.49 7.29
CA VAL A 113 -4.99 -0.46 8.70
C VAL A 113 -4.36 0.89 9.06
N GLY A 114 -3.56 1.47 8.17
CA GLY A 114 -2.93 2.78 8.35
C GLY A 114 -3.91 3.95 8.35
N THR A 115 -5.04 3.83 7.64
CA THR A 115 -6.12 4.83 7.62
C THR A 115 -7.16 4.61 8.72
N GLY A 116 -7.19 3.43 9.35
CA GLY A 116 -8.15 3.06 10.39
C GLY A 116 -9.44 2.41 9.89
N TYR A 117 -9.45 1.88 8.66
CA TYR A 117 -10.59 1.30 7.91
C TYR A 117 -11.90 2.06 8.09
N ASP A 118 -12.25 2.89 7.12
CA ASP A 118 -13.44 3.73 7.19
C ASP A 118 -14.44 3.46 6.06
N LEU A 119 -15.51 4.27 6.03
CA LEU A 119 -16.56 4.19 5.03
C LEU A 119 -16.02 4.29 3.59
N MET A 120 -14.89 4.98 3.36
CA MET A 120 -14.29 5.10 2.03
C MET A 120 -13.61 3.78 1.63
N SER A 121 -12.87 3.14 2.55
CA SER A 121 -12.32 1.81 2.33
C SER A 121 -13.43 0.79 2.02
N ALA A 122 -14.54 0.84 2.77
CA ALA A 122 -15.71 -0.02 2.54
C ALA A 122 -16.39 0.25 1.18
N HIS A 123 -16.51 1.52 0.78
CA HIS A 123 -17.07 1.90 -0.51
C HIS A 123 -16.20 1.43 -1.68
N LEU A 124 -14.88 1.58 -1.57
CA LEU A 124 -13.94 1.10 -2.59
C LEU A 124 -13.90 -0.42 -2.67
N ASP A 125 -14.02 -1.12 -1.54
CA ASP A 125 -14.20 -2.58 -1.53
C ASP A 125 -15.48 -2.99 -2.26
N PHE A 126 -16.59 -2.28 -2.05
CA PHE A 126 -17.85 -2.52 -2.76
C PHE A 126 -17.73 -2.29 -4.27
N ILE A 127 -17.10 -1.18 -4.69
CA ILE A 127 -16.85 -0.89 -6.10
C ILE A 127 -15.96 -1.98 -6.72
N ASN A 128 -14.85 -2.34 -6.06
CA ASN A 128 -13.93 -3.35 -6.56
C ASN A 128 -14.62 -4.72 -6.64
N LEU A 129 -15.46 -5.07 -5.66
CA LEU A 129 -16.30 -6.27 -5.72
C LEU A 129 -17.17 -6.29 -6.99
N ARG A 130 -17.77 -5.16 -7.33
CA ARG A 130 -18.70 -5.05 -8.46
C ARG A 130 -18.04 -4.95 -9.83
N LEU A 131 -16.87 -4.31 -9.93
CA LEU A 131 -16.21 -4.04 -11.20
C LEU A 131 -15.13 -5.08 -11.57
N THR A 132 -14.44 -5.65 -10.58
CA THR A 132 -13.32 -6.57 -10.80
C THR A 132 -13.54 -7.92 -10.14
N GLY A 133 -14.77 -8.22 -9.71
CA GLY A 133 -15.09 -9.44 -8.96
C GLY A 133 -14.41 -9.50 -7.58
N GLY A 134 -13.96 -8.35 -7.06
CA GLY A 134 -13.26 -8.25 -5.78
C GLY A 134 -11.76 -8.48 -5.85
N VAL A 135 -11.19 -8.56 -7.06
CA VAL A 135 -9.75 -8.73 -7.28
C VAL A 135 -9.07 -7.37 -7.26
N TRP A 136 -8.19 -7.14 -6.29
CA TRP A 136 -7.35 -5.96 -6.24
C TRP A 136 -6.16 -6.13 -7.19
N THR A 137 -5.96 -5.16 -8.08
CA THR A 137 -4.86 -5.12 -9.05
C THR A 137 -3.84 -4.06 -8.64
N PRO A 138 -2.57 -4.16 -9.06
CA PRO A 138 -1.56 -3.15 -8.77
C PRO A 138 -2.02 -1.72 -9.11
N ARG A 139 -2.67 -1.54 -10.27
CA ARG A 139 -3.18 -0.24 -10.70
C ARG A 139 -4.28 0.29 -9.79
N THR A 140 -5.27 -0.53 -9.42
CA THR A 140 -6.39 -0.07 -8.57
C THR A 140 -5.93 0.31 -7.16
N VAL A 141 -4.94 -0.40 -6.61
CA VAL A 141 -4.36 -0.05 -5.31
C VAL A 141 -3.50 1.21 -5.39
N PHE A 142 -2.79 1.44 -6.49
CA PHE A 142 -2.04 2.68 -6.67
C PHE A 142 -2.97 3.91 -6.75
N GLU A 143 -4.10 3.81 -7.45
CA GLU A 143 -5.11 4.87 -7.47
C GLU A 143 -5.74 5.08 -6.09
N TYR A 144 -6.01 4.01 -5.33
CA TYR A 144 -6.43 4.12 -3.94
C TYR A 144 -5.41 4.87 -3.09
N ALA A 145 -4.12 4.56 -3.21
CA ALA A 145 -3.06 5.25 -2.49
C ALA A 145 -3.00 6.76 -2.83
N LYS A 146 -3.23 7.14 -4.10
CA LYS A 146 -3.35 8.56 -4.49
C LYS A 146 -4.54 9.23 -3.81
N LEU A 147 -5.70 8.58 -3.74
CA LEU A 147 -6.87 9.13 -3.03
C LEU A 147 -6.60 9.32 -1.53
N VAL A 148 -5.95 8.34 -0.90
CA VAL A 148 -5.53 8.46 0.51
C VAL A 148 -4.58 9.65 0.69
N LYS A 149 -3.60 9.82 -0.20
CA LYS A 149 -2.70 10.98 -0.18
C LYS A 149 -3.46 12.30 -0.23
N HIS A 150 -4.37 12.44 -1.18
CA HIS A 150 -5.15 13.67 -1.34
C HIS A 150 -5.91 14.02 -0.05
N ARG A 151 -6.57 13.05 0.57
CA ARG A 151 -7.30 13.26 1.83
C ARG A 151 -6.38 13.71 2.97
N TYR A 152 -5.25 13.04 3.18
CA TYR A 152 -4.35 13.37 4.28
C TYR A 152 -3.65 14.71 4.08
N ASN A 153 -3.34 15.08 2.83
CA ASN A 153 -2.86 16.41 2.49
C ASN A 153 -3.92 17.49 2.81
N SER A 154 -5.19 17.26 2.42
CA SER A 154 -6.27 18.20 2.73
C SER A 154 -6.53 18.35 4.23
N ASN A 155 -6.45 17.25 4.99
CA ASN A 155 -6.58 17.30 6.45
C ASN A 155 -5.42 18.06 7.10
N ALA A 156 -4.18 17.84 6.63
CA ALA A 156 -3.03 18.58 7.11
C ALA A 156 -3.14 20.09 6.84
N GLN A 157 -3.62 20.46 5.65
CA GLN A 157 -3.89 21.87 5.30
C GLN A 157 -4.98 22.49 6.18
N ARG A 158 -6.09 21.77 6.42
CA ARG A 158 -7.16 22.23 7.33
C ARG A 158 -6.64 22.43 8.75
N SER A 159 -5.88 21.48 9.29
CA SER A 159 -5.29 21.61 10.64
C SER A 159 -4.28 22.75 10.74
N ALA A 160 -3.55 23.05 9.67
CA ALA A 160 -2.60 24.18 9.61
C ALA A 160 -3.28 25.56 9.53
N GLN A 161 -4.53 25.63 9.06
CA GLN A 161 -5.31 26.87 8.99
C GLN A 161 -6.04 27.22 10.31
N VAL A 162 -6.03 26.34 11.31
CA VAL A 162 -6.79 26.52 12.56
C VAL A 162 -6.11 27.39 13.65
N PRO A 163 -4.87 27.90 13.58
CA PRO A 163 -4.37 28.87 14.56
C PRO A 163 -4.34 30.31 14.00
N SER A 164 -5.49 30.96 13.85
CA SER A 164 -5.56 32.44 13.76
C SER A 164 -6.83 33.04 14.38
N ASP A 165 -7.94 32.31 14.40
CA ASP A 165 -9.23 32.91 14.80
C ASP A 165 -9.56 32.71 16.30
N ALA A 166 -8.78 31.90 17.03
CA ALA A 166 -9.02 31.59 18.43
C ALA A 166 -8.46 32.62 19.43
N TYR A 167 -7.71 33.64 18.98
CA TYR A 167 -7.12 34.68 19.84
C TYR A 167 -7.61 36.11 19.51
N GLY A 168 -8.77 36.23 18.86
CA GLY A 168 -9.33 37.50 18.37
C GLY A 168 -10.34 38.22 19.27
N LEU A 169 -10.56 37.81 20.53
CA LEU A 169 -11.41 38.58 21.46
C LEU A 169 -10.54 39.46 22.36
N ARG A 170 -10.07 40.57 21.79
CA ARG A 170 -9.64 41.73 22.58
C ARG A 170 -10.89 42.40 23.17
N LEU A 171 -10.90 42.46 24.49
CA LEU A 171 -11.72 43.35 25.30
C LEU A 171 -11.72 44.76 24.69
N SER A 172 -12.90 45.27 24.37
CA SER A 172 -13.20 46.72 24.27
C SER A 172 -14.44 46.98 25.09
#